data_AF-A0A5J5WAX4-F1
#
_entry.id   AF-A0A5J5WAX4-F1
#
_cell.length_a   1.000
_cell.length_b   1.000
_cell.length_c   1.000
_cell.angle_alpha   90.00
_cell.angle_beta   90.00
_cell.angle_gamma   90.00
#
_symmetry.space_group_name_H-M   'P 1'
#
loop_
_entity.id
_entity.type
_entity.pdbx_description
1 polymer ?
#
loop_
_entity_poly.entity_id
_entity_poly.type
_entity_poly.pdbx_seq_one_letter_code
_entity_poly.pdbx_strand_id
1 'polypeptide(L)'
;MAATGLLLGLILALGCFSEICVAIISFSSLQTTLVVTVSHPRRLLRAGEDKITVRWGLNQSLPAGTDSAYKTIKVQLCYAPISQVDRAWRKTEEHLSKDKTCQFKIVKMPYTTGNQTLEWTIERDVPTADCHILRPNLRTGRQ
;
A
#
# COMPACT_ATOMS: atom_id res chain seq x y z
N MET A 1 43.21 34.43 17.15
CA MET A 1 42.99 33.20 16.35
C MET A 1 42.00 32.27 17.05
N ALA A 2 40.77 32.72 17.34
CA ALA A 2 39.79 31.89 18.07
C ALA A 2 38.37 32.03 17.49
N ALA A 3 38.02 33.23 17.01
CA ALA A 3 36.72 33.49 16.38
C ALA A 3 36.53 32.76 15.03
N THR A 4 37.60 32.55 14.27
CA THR A 4 37.54 31.89 12.95
C THR A 4 37.25 30.40 13.04
N GLY A 5 37.75 29.70 14.06
CA GLY A 5 37.49 28.28 14.29
C GLY A 5 36.05 28.01 14.75
N LEU A 6 35.49 28.92 15.55
CA LEU A 6 34.08 28.87 15.98
C LEU A 6 33.12 29.11 14.81
N LEU A 7 33.45 30.05 13.91
CA LEU A 7 32.64 30.32 12.72
C LEU A 7 32.65 29.14 11.74
N LEU A 8 33.81 28.53 11.49
CA LEU A 8 33.91 27.33 10.65
C LEU A 8 33.19 26.12 11.25
N GLY A 9 33.26 25.93 12.57
CA GLY A 9 32.52 24.87 13.26
C GLY A 9 31.01 25.03 13.17
N LEU A 10 30.51 26.28 13.24
CA LEU A 10 29.08 26.58 13.10
C LEU A 10 28.57 26.38 11.67
N ILE A 11 29.38 26.73 10.65
CA ILE A 11 29.06 26.51 9.23
C ILE A 11 29.03 25.01 8.88
N LEU A 12 29.98 24.23 9.40
CA LEU A 12 30.01 22.77 9.24
C LEU A 12 28.84 22.08 9.97
N ALA A 13 28.45 22.57 11.15
CA ALA A 13 27.30 22.04 11.89
C ALA A 13 25.94 22.38 11.25
N LEU A 14 25.82 23.57 10.62
CA LEU A 14 24.61 23.95 9.87
C LEU A 14 24.46 23.18 8.55
N GLY A 15 25.56 22.69 7.96
CA GLY A 15 25.56 21.93 6.70
C GLY A 15 25.03 20.49 6.82
N CYS A 16 24.84 19.96 8.03
CA CYS A 16 24.39 18.58 8.25
C CYS A 16 22.87 18.38 8.31
N PHE A 17 22.06 19.44 8.14
CA PHE A 17 20.60 19.37 8.22
C PHE A 17 19.89 19.31 6.87
N SER A 18 20.61 19.46 5.75
CA SER A 18 20.02 19.26 4.43
C SER A 18 20.01 17.78 4.07
N GLU A 19 18.80 17.27 3.83
CA GLU A 19 18.48 15.97 3.22
C GLU A 19 18.17 14.81 4.17
N ILE A 20 17.16 15.00 5.03
CA ILE A 20 16.22 13.89 5.25
C ILE A 20 15.28 13.85 4.04
N CYS A 21 15.75 13.28 2.93
CA CYS A 21 14.90 12.93 1.80
C CYS A 21 14.00 11.77 2.23
N VAL A 22 12.95 12.04 3.01
CA VAL A 22 11.86 11.09 3.16
C VAL A 22 11.26 10.95 1.77
N ALA A 23 11.46 9.81 1.11
CA ALA A 23 10.85 9.54 -0.17
C ALA A 23 9.32 9.59 0.02
N ILE A 24 8.71 10.73 -0.30
CA ILE A 24 7.27 10.92 -0.24
C ILE A 24 6.70 10.17 -1.46
N ILE A 25 6.15 9.00 -1.22
CA ILE A 25 5.46 8.23 -2.26
C ILE A 25 3.99 8.66 -2.27
N SER A 26 3.58 9.26 -3.38
CA SER A 26 2.22 9.73 -3.61
C SER A 26 1.41 8.70 -4.40
N PHE A 27 0.10 8.56 -4.13
CA PHE A 27 -0.77 7.57 -4.78
C PHE A 27 -0.77 7.69 -6.31
N SER A 28 -0.81 8.92 -6.82
CA SER A 28 -0.72 9.24 -8.26
C SER A 28 0.59 8.81 -8.93
N SER A 29 1.65 8.63 -8.16
CA SER A 29 2.96 8.19 -8.68
C SER A 29 3.09 6.68 -8.81
N LEU A 30 2.16 5.89 -8.25
CA LEU A 30 2.19 4.43 -8.38
C LEU A 30 1.64 4.00 -9.73
N GLN A 31 2.46 3.23 -10.45
CA GLN A 31 1.99 2.52 -11.63
C GLN A 31 1.07 1.37 -11.22
N THR A 32 -0.16 1.38 -11.71
CA THR A 32 -1.13 0.28 -11.53
C THR A 32 -0.80 -0.86 -12.47
N THR A 33 0.22 -1.64 -12.13
CA THR A 33 0.70 -2.75 -12.95
C THR A 33 0.10 -4.09 -12.55
N LEU A 34 -0.22 -4.29 -11.27
CA LEU A 34 -0.90 -5.49 -10.78
C LEU A 34 -2.41 -5.27 -10.77
N VAL A 35 -3.13 -6.25 -11.31
CA VAL A 35 -4.57 -6.35 -11.21
C VAL A 35 -4.90 -7.25 -10.03
N VAL A 36 -5.78 -6.79 -9.14
CA VAL A 36 -6.30 -7.59 -8.01
C VAL A 36 -7.79 -7.77 -8.21
N THR A 37 -8.23 -9.02 -8.14
CA THR A 37 -9.62 -9.42 -8.30
C THR A 37 -10.07 -10.17 -7.06
N VAL A 38 -11.28 -9.86 -6.59
CA VAL A 38 -11.93 -10.61 -5.51
C VAL A 38 -13.15 -11.29 -6.05
N SER A 39 -13.33 -12.54 -5.69
CA SER A 39 -14.58 -13.25 -5.87
C SER A 39 -15.08 -13.79 -4.55
N HIS A 40 -16.38 -13.65 -4.33
CA HIS A 40 -17.10 -14.30 -3.25
C HIS A 40 -18.49 -14.72 -3.76
N PRO A 41 -18.99 -15.92 -3.39
CA PRO A 41 -20.29 -16.41 -3.87
C PRO A 41 -21.49 -15.60 -3.40
N ARG A 42 -21.37 -14.82 -2.32
CA ARG A 42 -22.46 -14.03 -1.71
C ARG A 42 -22.25 -12.53 -1.90
N ARG A 43 -23.34 -11.77 -1.87
CA ARG A 43 -23.29 -10.30 -1.94
C ARG A 43 -22.94 -9.65 -0.61
N LEU A 44 -23.35 -10.27 0.51
CA LEU A 44 -23.09 -9.80 1.86
C LEU A 44 -22.10 -10.74 2.55
N LEU A 45 -21.04 -10.15 3.12
CA LEU A 45 -19.94 -10.84 3.77
C LEU A 45 -20.06 -10.76 5.30
N ARG A 46 -19.91 -11.91 5.96
CA ARG A 46 -19.86 -12.05 7.41
C ARG A 46 -18.42 -12.18 7.89
N ALA A 47 -17.99 -11.19 8.64
CA ALA A 47 -16.71 -11.20 9.33
C ALA A 47 -16.62 -12.41 10.29
N GLY A 48 -15.50 -13.13 10.24
CA GLY A 48 -15.22 -14.32 11.04
C GLY A 48 -15.74 -15.64 10.48
N GLU A 49 -16.56 -15.63 9.42
CA GLU A 49 -17.19 -16.82 8.85
C GLU A 49 -16.88 -16.96 7.36
N ASP A 50 -17.07 -15.88 6.60
CA ASP A 50 -16.96 -15.94 5.14
C ASP A 50 -15.51 -15.88 4.66
N LYS A 51 -15.23 -16.68 3.62
CA LYS A 51 -13.94 -16.70 2.92
C LYS A 51 -14.06 -16.01 1.56
N ILE A 52 -13.12 -15.13 1.25
CA ILE A 52 -13.01 -14.52 -0.07
C ILE A 52 -11.84 -15.12 -0.83
N THR A 53 -11.99 -15.26 -2.14
CA THR A 53 -10.89 -15.65 -3.02
C THR A 53 -10.29 -14.39 -3.62
N VAL A 54 -9.03 -14.14 -3.29
CA VAL A 54 -8.27 -13.00 -3.78
C VAL A 54 -7.29 -13.50 -4.83
N ARG A 55 -7.33 -12.88 -6.02
CA ARG A 55 -6.47 -13.20 -7.14
C ARG A 55 -5.68 -11.96 -7.53
N TRP A 56 -4.42 -12.13 -7.88
CA TRP A 56 -3.65 -11.03 -8.45
C TRP A 56 -2.64 -11.53 -9.47
N GLY A 57 -2.27 -10.64 -10.37
CA GLY A 57 -1.28 -10.89 -11.41
C GLY A 57 -0.91 -9.61 -12.15
N LEU A 58 0.18 -9.68 -12.91
CA LEU A 58 0.58 -8.59 -13.79
C LEU A 58 -0.50 -8.34 -14.85
N ASN A 59 -0.80 -7.07 -15.10
CA ASN A 59 -1.67 -6.67 -16.17
C ASN A 59 -1.08 -7.16 -17.51
N GLN A 60 -1.84 -7.96 -18.24
CA GLN A 60 -1.38 -8.63 -19.46
C GLN A 60 -1.10 -7.65 -20.61
N SER A 61 -1.55 -6.39 -20.51
CA SER A 61 -1.17 -5.34 -21.46
C SER A 61 0.25 -4.83 -21.27
N LEU A 62 0.92 -5.18 -20.17
CA LEU A 62 2.29 -4.74 -19.87
C LEU A 62 3.31 -5.76 -20.39
N PRO A 63 4.50 -5.29 -20.81
CA PRO A 63 5.57 -6.18 -21.25
C PRO A 63 6.06 -7.07 -20.10
N ALA A 64 6.45 -8.30 -20.45
CA ALA A 64 7.05 -9.23 -19.50
C ALA A 64 8.30 -8.61 -18.84
N GLY A 65 8.44 -8.79 -17.53
CA GLY A 65 9.54 -8.23 -16.76
C GLY A 65 9.29 -6.82 -16.20
N THR A 66 8.12 -6.21 -16.44
CA THR A 66 7.71 -4.96 -15.77
C THR A 66 7.70 -5.09 -14.24
N ASP A 67 7.44 -6.30 -13.75
CA ASP A 67 7.38 -6.71 -12.35
C ASP A 67 8.74 -7.15 -11.77
N SER A 68 9.84 -7.06 -12.52
CA SER A 68 11.17 -7.54 -12.07
C SER A 68 11.68 -6.84 -10.80
N ALA A 69 11.21 -5.62 -10.55
CA ALA A 69 11.57 -4.84 -9.35
C ALA A 69 10.72 -5.21 -8.11
N TYR A 70 9.70 -6.06 -8.26
CA TYR A 70 8.79 -6.42 -7.17
C TYR A 70 9.39 -7.53 -6.33
N LYS A 71 9.63 -7.22 -5.04
CA LYS A 71 10.16 -8.19 -4.07
C LYS A 71 9.07 -8.76 -3.18
N THR A 72 8.12 -7.92 -2.78
CA THR A 72 7.09 -8.28 -1.80
C THR A 72 5.76 -7.70 -2.22
N ILE A 73 4.74 -8.55 -2.23
CA ILE A 73 3.36 -8.11 -2.38
C ILE A 73 2.71 -7.94 -1.02
N LYS A 74 1.99 -6.84 -0.84
CA LYS A 74 1.10 -6.61 0.30
C LYS A 74 -0.31 -6.37 -0.26
N VAL A 75 -1.23 -7.29 0.00
CA VAL A 75 -2.64 -7.09 -0.36
C VAL A 75 -3.38 -6.62 0.87
N GLN A 76 -4.13 -5.54 0.73
CA GLN A 76 -4.88 -4.93 1.82
C GLN A 76 -6.32 -4.70 1.43
N LEU A 77 -7.19 -4.80 2.43
CA LEU A 77 -8.59 -4.44 2.34
C LEU A 77 -8.75 -2.94 2.59
N CYS A 78 -9.51 -2.29 1.71
CA CYS A 78 -9.71 -0.85 1.73
C CYS A 78 -11.20 -0.50 1.79
N TYR A 79 -11.51 0.63 2.44
CA TYR A 79 -12.87 1.18 2.44
C TYR A 79 -13.29 1.64 1.04
N ALA A 80 -14.45 1.18 0.57
CA ALA A 80 -15.05 1.68 -0.67
C ALA A 80 -15.42 3.17 -0.56
N PRO A 81 -15.45 3.94 -1.67
CA PRO A 81 -15.71 5.38 -1.68
C PRO A 81 -16.99 5.78 -0.92
N ILE A 82 -18.06 4.98 -1.06
CA ILE A 82 -19.33 5.22 -0.36
C ILE A 82 -19.18 5.13 1.18
N SER A 83 -18.26 4.28 1.65
CA SER A 83 -17.95 4.10 3.07
C SER A 83 -16.98 5.15 3.63
N GLN A 84 -16.46 6.05 2.78
CA GLN A 84 -15.57 7.15 3.15
C GLN A 84 -16.31 8.48 3.34
N VAL A 85 -17.55 8.60 2.84
CA VAL A 85 -18.39 9.80 2.98
C VAL A 85 -18.59 10.12 4.47
N ASP A 86 -18.41 11.39 4.84
CA ASP A 86 -18.52 11.92 6.22
C ASP A 86 -17.64 11.23 7.27
N ARG A 87 -16.62 10.48 6.84
CA ARG A 87 -15.71 9.73 7.70
C ARG A 87 -14.28 10.12 7.37
N ALA A 88 -13.85 11.30 7.82
CA ALA A 88 -12.53 11.86 7.54
C ALA A 88 -11.36 10.89 7.84
N TRP A 89 -11.51 10.01 8.83
CA TRP A 89 -10.49 9.00 9.17
C TRP A 89 -10.38 7.83 8.19
N ARG A 90 -11.35 7.64 7.29
CA ARG A 90 -11.39 6.60 6.23
C ARG A 90 -11.04 7.15 4.84
N LYS A 91 -10.78 8.45 4.73
CA LYS A 91 -10.58 9.14 3.45
C LYS A 91 -9.26 8.71 2.82
N THR A 92 -9.27 8.54 1.50
CA THR A 92 -8.04 8.34 0.72
C THR A 92 -7.18 9.60 0.74
N GLU A 93 -5.95 9.42 1.20
CA GLU A 93 -4.92 10.45 1.19
C GLU A 93 -3.92 10.20 0.08
N GLU A 94 -3.46 11.28 -0.53
CA GLU A 94 -2.47 11.20 -1.61
C GLU A 94 -1.13 10.67 -1.09
N HIS A 95 -0.77 11.00 0.14
CA HIS A 95 0.44 10.49 0.76
C HIS A 95 0.22 9.07 1.28
N LEU A 96 0.92 8.07 0.71
CA LEU A 96 0.78 6.67 1.11
C LEU A 96 1.04 6.42 2.60
N SER A 97 1.93 7.19 3.23
CA SER A 97 2.23 7.06 4.66
C SER A 97 1.11 7.57 5.57
N LYS A 98 0.23 8.43 5.03
CA LYS A 98 -0.92 9.01 5.74
C LYS A 98 -2.24 8.35 5.34
N ASP A 99 -2.26 7.57 4.26
CA ASP A 99 -3.46 6.88 3.79
C ASP A 99 -3.92 5.82 4.80
N LYS A 100 -5.12 6.06 5.34
CA LYS A 100 -5.81 5.15 6.26
C LYS A 100 -6.96 4.43 5.57
N THR A 101 -7.05 4.47 4.24
CA THR A 101 -8.13 3.77 3.52
C THR A 101 -7.96 2.26 3.61
N CYS A 102 -6.72 1.77 3.53
CA CYS A 102 -6.38 0.35 3.47
C CYS A 102 -5.78 -0.15 4.80
N GLN A 103 -6.63 -0.43 5.79
CA GLN A 103 -6.19 -0.73 7.15
C GLN A 103 -5.97 -2.23 7.39
N PHE A 104 -6.80 -3.10 6.81
CA PHE A 104 -6.74 -4.53 7.11
C PHE A 104 -5.78 -5.23 6.16
N LYS A 105 -4.86 -6.01 6.72
CA LYS A 105 -3.87 -6.76 5.98
C LYS A 105 -4.47 -8.12 5.62
N ILE A 106 -4.49 -8.44 4.32
CA ILE A 106 -4.90 -9.78 3.86
C ILE A 106 -3.68 -10.68 3.81
N VAL A 107 -2.63 -10.25 3.09
CA VAL A 107 -1.40 -11.02 2.97
C VAL A 107 -0.20 -10.13 2.75
N LYS A 108 0.96 -10.59 3.21
CA LYS A 108 2.27 -10.04 2.87
C LYS A 108 3.21 -11.21 2.61
N MET A 109 3.69 -11.34 1.38
CA MET A 109 4.55 -12.45 0.99
C MET A 109 5.51 -12.06 -0.15
N PRO A 110 6.55 -12.86 -0.41
CA PRO A 110 7.41 -12.67 -1.58
C PRO A 110 6.58 -12.65 -2.86
N TYR A 111 6.94 -11.74 -3.76
CA TYR A 111 6.31 -11.71 -5.08
C TYR A 111 6.78 -12.89 -5.93
N THR A 112 5.87 -13.52 -6.67
CA THR A 112 6.21 -14.53 -7.67
C THR A 112 5.53 -14.14 -8.98
N THR A 113 6.27 -14.26 -10.07
CA THR A 113 5.74 -14.00 -11.41
C THR A 113 4.60 -14.98 -11.72
N GLY A 114 3.51 -14.45 -12.28
CA GLY A 114 2.33 -15.21 -12.66
C GLY A 114 1.09 -14.86 -11.86
N ASN A 115 -0.02 -15.52 -12.21
CA ASN A 115 -1.29 -15.33 -11.51
C ASN A 115 -1.30 -16.13 -10.20
N GLN A 116 -1.47 -15.43 -9.09
CA GLN A 116 -1.58 -16.03 -7.77
C GLN A 116 -3.02 -15.95 -7.28
N THR A 117 -3.39 -16.93 -6.45
CA THR A 117 -4.72 -17.03 -5.84
C THR A 117 -4.56 -17.40 -4.38
N LEU A 118 -5.32 -16.75 -3.51
CA LEU A 118 -5.34 -16.98 -2.08
C LEU A 118 -6.77 -16.95 -1.58
N GLU A 119 -7.13 -17.91 -0.75
CA GLU A 119 -8.33 -17.84 0.06
C GLU A 119 -8.00 -17.16 1.39
N TRP A 120 -8.80 -16.16 1.74
CA TRP A 120 -8.66 -15.45 3.01
C TRP A 120 -9.99 -15.40 3.73
N THR A 121 -10.00 -15.82 5.00
CA THR A 121 -11.15 -15.68 5.87
C THR A 121 -11.21 -14.26 6.39
N ILE A 122 -12.38 -13.62 6.30
CA ILE A 122 -12.55 -12.26 6.79
C ILE A 122 -12.39 -12.27 8.30
N GLU A 123 -11.45 -11.46 8.82
CA GLU A 123 -11.23 -11.37 10.26
C GLU A 123 -12.41 -10.67 10.95
N ARG A 124 -12.67 -11.01 12.23
CA ARG A 124 -13.84 -10.53 12.99
C ARG A 124 -13.79 -9.03 13.29
N ASP A 125 -12.61 -8.44 13.27
CA ASP A 125 -12.36 -7.02 13.47
C ASP A 125 -12.62 -6.18 12.20
N VAL A 126 -12.83 -6.83 11.06
CA VAL A 126 -13.22 -6.17 9.82
C VAL A 126 -14.69 -5.74 9.95
N PRO A 127 -14.99 -4.44 9.83
CA PRO A 127 -16.36 -3.97 9.90
C PRO A 127 -17.16 -4.55 8.74
N THR A 128 -18.35 -5.07 9.04
CA THR A 128 -19.32 -5.52 8.05
C THR A 128 -19.53 -4.38 7.06
N ALA A 129 -19.15 -4.58 5.79
CA ALA A 129 -19.37 -3.56 4.79
C ALA A 129 -19.81 -4.19 3.46
N ASP A 130 -20.78 -3.52 2.85
CA ASP A 130 -21.49 -3.94 1.65
C ASP A 130 -20.72 -3.70 0.36
N CYS A 131 -19.48 -3.20 0.45
CA CYS A 131 -18.59 -3.05 -0.69
C CYS A 131 -17.17 -2.79 -0.19
N HIS A 132 -16.23 -3.67 -0.51
CA HIS A 132 -14.81 -3.53 -0.15
C HIS A 132 -13.98 -3.44 -1.43
N ILE A 133 -13.08 -2.45 -1.52
CA ILE A 133 -12.09 -2.38 -2.59
C ILE A 133 -10.80 -3.03 -2.08
N LEU A 134 -10.18 -3.91 -2.86
CA LEU A 134 -8.81 -4.34 -2.59
C LEU A 134 -7.82 -3.47 -3.34
N ARG A 135 -6.73 -3.10 -2.67
CA ARG A 135 -5.58 -2.52 -3.34
C ARG A 135 -4.33 -3.37 -3.13
N PRO A 136 -3.58 -3.67 -4.21
CA PRO A 136 -2.21 -4.12 -4.07
C PRO A 136 -1.36 -2.92 -3.63
N ASN A 137 -0.70 -3.03 -2.48
CA ASN A 137 0.38 -2.12 -2.12
C ASN A 137 1.70 -2.86 -2.36
N LEU A 138 2.42 -2.45 -3.40
CA LEU A 138 3.73 -3.01 -3.72
C LEU A 138 4.81 -2.12 -3.15
N ARG A 139 5.73 -2.71 -2.38
CA ARG A 139 7.02 -2.07 -2.12
C ARG A 139 7.97 -2.49 -3.23
N THR A 140 8.26 -1.56 -4.15
CA THR A 140 9.43 -1.66 -5.02
C THR A 140 10.67 -1.61 -4.12
N GLY A 141 11.57 -2.57 -4.30
CA GLY A 141 12.73 -2.69 -3.43
C GLY A 141 13.73 -1.57 -3.69
N ARG A 142 13.75 -0.54 -2.84
CA ARG A 142 15.00 0.14 -2.48
C ARG A 142 15.34 -0.32 -1.07
N GLN A 143 16.40 -1.12 -0.95
CA GLN A 143 17.12 -1.28 0.32
C GLN A 143 17.81 0.04 0.64
#